data_AF-A0A9P9H144-F1
#
_entry.id   AF-A0A9P9H144-F1
#
_cell.length_a   1.000
_cell.length_b   1.000
_cell.length_c   1.000
_cell.angle_alpha   90.00
_cell.angle_beta   90.00
_cell.angle_gamma   90.00
#
_symmetry.space_group_name_H-M   'P 1'
#
loop_
_entity.id
_entity.type
_entity.pdbx_description
1 polymer ?
#
loop_
_entity_poly.entity_id
_entity_poly.type
_entity_poly.pdbx_seq_one_letter_code
_entity_poly.pdbx_strand_id
1 'polypeptide(L)'
;MWGEVCLGGQHALRRWSDRPDKSHAVLVEIFCEQFPGTQYSMMNVPRSVIPIEGPSLGQGSFFLDPFYLFKGKLRAAATRGKFHDSADLRMLGGKYKSVIESRAQELNVQYIGLALKRYPELERLFQQLGIDLDLSKLPPPTAGDMQRGLLE
;
A
#
# COMPACT_ATOMS: atom_id res chain seq x y z
N MET A 1 9.51 8.30 -26.69
CA MET A 1 8.14 8.63 -27.11
C MET A 1 7.19 7.95 -26.14
N TRP A 2 6.76 8.67 -25.10
CA TRP A 2 5.72 8.21 -24.16
C TRP A 2 4.40 8.75 -24.70
N GLY A 3 3.68 7.90 -25.43
CA GLY A 3 2.45 8.29 -26.11
C GLY A 3 1.54 7.09 -26.18
N GLU A 4 0.88 6.81 -25.07
CA GLU A 4 -0.42 6.15 -25.03
C GLU A 4 -1.00 6.40 -23.64
N VAL A 5 -1.81 7.46 -23.59
CA VAL A 5 -2.71 7.81 -22.51
C VAL A 5 -3.59 6.61 -22.21
N CYS A 6 -3.96 6.41 -20.93
CA CYS A 6 -5.01 5.49 -20.46
C CYS A 6 -6.25 5.54 -21.38
N LEU A 7 -6.26 4.77 -22.48
CA LEU A 7 -7.38 4.70 -23.43
C LEU A 7 -8.44 3.79 -22.77
N GLY A 8 -9.24 4.40 -21.90
CA GLY A 8 -10.48 3.83 -21.38
C GLY A 8 -10.46 3.17 -19.99
N GLY A 9 -9.36 3.24 -19.22
CA GLY A 9 -9.23 2.46 -17.98
C GLY A 9 -8.64 3.23 -16.81
N GLN A 10 -9.23 3.05 -15.63
CA GLN A 10 -8.76 3.54 -14.32
C GLN A 10 -7.38 2.97 -13.93
N HIS A 11 -6.91 1.96 -14.66
CA HIS A 11 -5.74 1.13 -14.36
C HIS A 11 -5.14 0.56 -15.65
N ALA A 12 -3.82 0.53 -15.75
CA ALA A 12 -3.07 -0.07 -16.84
C ALA A 12 -1.92 -0.93 -16.31
N LEU A 13 -1.72 -2.10 -16.92
CA LEU A 13 -0.61 -3.02 -16.64
C LEU A 13 0.27 -3.13 -17.88
N ARG A 14 1.58 -2.94 -17.72
CA ARG A 14 2.53 -3.05 -18.84
C ARG A 14 3.83 -3.70 -18.40
N ARG A 15 4.37 -4.62 -19.20
CA ARG A 15 5.76 -5.07 -19.05
C ARG A 15 6.71 -4.06 -19.70
N TRP A 16 7.66 -3.55 -18.93
CA TRP A 16 8.68 -2.60 -19.38
C TRP A 16 10.06 -3.22 -19.25
N SER A 17 10.90 -3.03 -20.26
CA SER A 17 12.33 -3.37 -20.25
C SER A 17 13.07 -2.25 -20.96
N ASP A 18 14.25 -1.89 -20.46
CA ASP A 18 15.19 -0.98 -21.10
C ASP A 18 16.01 -1.66 -22.21
N ARG A 19 15.88 -2.99 -22.37
CA ARG A 19 16.62 -3.77 -23.36
C ARG A 19 15.83 -3.97 -24.65
N PRO A 20 16.49 -3.94 -25.83
CA PRO A 20 15.82 -4.16 -27.12
C PRO A 20 15.17 -5.54 -27.25
N ASP A 21 15.76 -6.55 -26.60
CA ASP A 21 15.28 -7.94 -26.58
C ASP A 21 14.15 -8.18 -25.56
N LYS A 22 13.79 -7.16 -24.79
CA LYS A 22 12.81 -7.20 -23.70
C LYS A 22 13.15 -8.21 -22.58
N SER A 23 14.40 -8.64 -22.48
CA SER A 23 14.84 -9.46 -21.36
C SER A 23 14.72 -8.68 -20.04
N HIS A 24 14.52 -9.40 -18.92
CA HIS A 24 14.34 -8.81 -17.58
C HIS A 24 13.23 -7.76 -17.48
N ALA A 25 12.16 -7.90 -18.26
CA ALA A 25 11.04 -6.96 -18.19
C ALA A 25 10.39 -6.95 -16.79
N VAL A 26 10.22 -5.76 -16.24
CA VAL A 26 9.47 -5.52 -14.99
C VAL A 26 8.01 -5.23 -15.31
N LEU A 27 7.12 -5.66 -14.43
CA LEU A 27 5.71 -5.28 -14.51
C LEU A 27 5.55 -3.87 -13.92
N VAL A 28 4.99 -2.97 -14.71
CA VAL A 28 4.61 -1.62 -14.31
C VAL A 28 3.09 -1.56 -14.25
N GLU A 29 2.59 -1.27 -13.06
CA GLU A 29 1.18 -1.01 -12.80
C GLU A 29 0.98 0.50 -12.67
N ILE A 30 0.07 1.04 -13.48
CA ILE A 30 -0.24 2.48 -13.53
C ILE A 30 -1.70 2.64 -13.11
N PHE A 31 -1.92 3.44 -12.07
CA PHE A 31 -3.24 3.84 -11.62
C PHE A 31 -3.45 5.30 -12.02
N CYS A 32 -4.42 5.53 -12.90
CA CYS A 32 -4.74 6.86 -13.38
C CYS A 32 -5.57 7.58 -12.29
N GLU A 33 -5.02 8.63 -11.66
CA GLU A 33 -5.68 9.35 -10.56
C GLU A 33 -6.90 10.15 -11.03
N GLN A 34 -6.81 10.78 -12.20
CA GLN A 34 -7.84 11.64 -12.76
C GLN A 34 -8.39 11.02 -14.05
N PHE A 35 -9.69 10.74 -14.05
CA PHE A 35 -10.46 10.26 -15.20
C PHE A 35 -11.93 10.69 -15.02
N PRO A 36 -12.76 10.71 -16.08
CA PRO A 36 -14.17 11.09 -15.95
C PRO A 36 -14.90 10.25 -14.89
N GLY A 37 -15.46 10.90 -13.86
CA GLY A 37 -16.18 10.24 -12.77
C GLY A 37 -15.34 9.85 -11.55
N THR A 38 -14.08 10.25 -11.44
CA THR A 38 -13.26 10.01 -10.24
C THR A 38 -13.86 10.66 -8.99
N GLN A 39 -14.04 9.87 -7.94
CA GLN A 39 -14.51 10.34 -6.62
C GLN A 39 -13.37 10.61 -5.63
N TYR A 40 -12.17 10.08 -5.89
CA TYR A 40 -11.03 10.15 -4.99
C TYR A 40 -9.81 10.73 -5.71
N SER A 41 -9.04 11.55 -5.00
CA SER A 41 -7.82 12.20 -5.51
C SER A 41 -6.70 12.11 -4.48
N MET A 42 -5.47 12.08 -4.98
CA MET A 42 -4.20 12.09 -4.24
C MET A 42 -3.63 13.51 -4.06
N MET A 43 -4.31 14.57 -4.51
CA MET A 43 -3.79 15.95 -4.47
C MET A 43 -3.28 16.39 -3.09
N ASN A 44 -3.92 15.93 -2.02
CA ASN A 44 -3.60 16.32 -0.64
C ASN A 44 -2.79 15.25 0.12
N VAL A 45 -2.25 14.24 -0.58
CA VAL A 45 -1.40 13.23 0.05
C VAL A 45 0.05 13.71 0.08
N PRO A 46 0.68 13.82 1.26
CA PRO A 46 2.09 14.16 1.39
C PRO A 46 3.00 13.24 0.57
N ARG A 47 3.93 13.84 -0.16
CA ARG A 47 4.89 13.16 -1.02
C ARG A 47 6.28 13.76 -0.85
N SER A 48 7.28 12.89 -0.79
CA SER A 48 8.68 13.25 -0.85
C SER A 48 9.15 13.31 -2.30
N VAL A 49 9.88 14.36 -2.66
CA VAL A 49 10.52 14.45 -3.97
C VAL A 49 11.88 13.78 -3.84
N ILE A 50 12.10 12.72 -4.60
CA ILE A 50 13.43 12.13 -4.75
C ILE A 50 13.93 12.51 -6.14
N PRO A 51 15.03 13.26 -6.26
CA PRO A 51 15.64 13.51 -7.55
C PRO A 51 16.11 12.17 -8.10
N ILE A 52 15.58 11.80 -9.26
CA ILE A 52 16.07 10.65 -10.02
C ILE A 52 16.85 11.21 -11.19
N GLU A 53 18.14 10.94 -11.21
CA GLU A 53 19.00 11.27 -12.34
C GLU A 53 18.76 10.27 -13.46
N GLY A 54 18.40 10.77 -14.63
CA GLY A 54 18.17 9.97 -15.82
C GLY A 54 18.58 10.73 -17.08
N PRO A 55 18.68 10.04 -18.24
CA PRO A 55 19.15 10.63 -19.50
C PRO A 55 18.29 11.81 -19.98
N SER A 56 17.04 11.91 -19.53
CA SER A 56 16.15 13.04 -19.73
C SER A 56 15.67 13.56 -18.37
N LEU A 57 15.89 14.85 -18.09
CA LEU A 57 15.39 15.50 -16.86
C LEU A 57 13.86 15.56 -16.87
N GLY A 58 13.24 14.78 -15.98
CA GLY A 58 11.86 15.02 -15.53
C GLY A 58 11.83 15.94 -14.29
N GLN A 59 10.63 16.32 -13.83
CA GLN A 59 10.41 17.11 -12.60
C GLN A 59 10.75 16.37 -11.28
N GLY A 60 11.59 15.34 -11.33
CA GLY A 60 11.81 14.40 -10.22
C GLY A 60 10.70 13.37 -10.07
N SER A 61 10.91 12.37 -9.20
CA SER A 61 9.88 11.38 -8.86
C SER A 61 9.31 11.68 -7.48
N PHE A 62 8.00 11.49 -7.34
CA PHE A 62 7.28 11.71 -6.09
C PHE A 62 7.01 10.37 -5.43
N PHE A 63 7.46 10.22 -4.19
CA PHE A 63 7.25 9.02 -3.38
C PHE A 63 6.28 9.34 -2.25
N LEU A 64 5.32 8.44 -2.03
CA LEU A 64 4.37 8.59 -0.94
C LEU A 64 5.07 8.59 0.42
N ASP A 65 4.55 9.39 1.34
CA ASP A 65 4.97 9.35 2.73
C ASP A 65 4.83 7.92 3.29
N PRO A 66 5.85 7.39 4.01
CA PRO A 66 5.87 6.01 4.48
C PRO A 66 4.66 5.59 5.31
N PHE A 67 4.03 6.53 6.04
CA PHE A 67 2.82 6.24 6.81
C PHE A 67 1.67 5.81 5.88
N TYR A 68 1.50 6.47 4.73
CA TYR A 68 0.43 6.11 3.79
C TYR A 68 0.72 4.79 3.08
N LEU A 69 2.00 4.47 2.81
CA LEU A 69 2.40 3.15 2.33
C LEU A 69 2.05 2.07 3.35
N PHE A 70 2.37 2.29 4.62
CA PHE A 70 2.03 1.39 5.71
C PHE A 70 0.51 1.22 5.86
N LYS A 71 -0.26 2.32 5.84
CA LYS A 71 -1.72 2.31 5.92
C LYS A 71 -2.36 1.54 4.75
N GLY A 72 -1.84 1.72 3.54
CA GLY A 72 -2.28 0.98 2.36
C GLY A 72 -1.98 -0.52 2.47
N LYS A 73 -0.77 -0.88 2.93
CA LYS A 73 -0.36 -2.27 3.16
C LYS A 73 -1.14 -2.92 4.30
N LEU A 74 -1.48 -2.19 5.35
CA LEU A 74 -2.31 -2.66 6.44
C LEU A 74 -3.71 -3.03 5.95
N ARG A 75 -4.34 -2.13 5.19
CA ARG A 75 -5.64 -2.42 4.57
C ARG A 75 -5.55 -3.62 3.65
N ALA A 76 -4.46 -3.75 2.87
CA ALA A 76 -4.22 -4.90 2.03
C ALA A 76 -4.12 -6.20 2.86
N ALA A 77 -3.25 -6.27 3.86
CA ALA A 77 -3.15 -7.42 4.77
C ALA A 77 -4.50 -7.79 5.40
N ALA A 78 -5.29 -6.77 5.76
CA ALA A 78 -6.62 -6.89 6.33
C ALA A 78 -7.73 -7.21 5.32
N THR A 79 -7.46 -7.31 4.01
CA THR A 79 -8.51 -7.54 2.99
C THR A 79 -8.14 -8.57 1.93
N ARG A 80 -6.86 -8.85 1.73
CA ARG A 80 -6.35 -9.85 0.79
C ARG A 80 -5.34 -10.77 1.50
N GLY A 81 -5.47 -12.08 1.26
CA GLY A 81 -4.65 -13.12 1.92
C GLY A 81 -3.28 -13.36 1.29
N LYS A 82 -2.52 -12.31 0.96
CA LYS A 82 -1.20 -12.49 0.33
C LYS A 82 -0.09 -12.47 1.37
N PHE A 83 0.69 -13.56 1.46
CA PHE A 83 1.79 -13.73 2.41
C PHE A 83 2.78 -12.55 2.47
N HIS A 84 3.09 -11.94 1.32
CA HIS A 84 4.04 -10.80 1.29
C HIS A 84 3.52 -9.55 2.01
N ASP A 85 2.21 -9.42 2.24
CA ASP A 85 1.68 -8.25 2.95
C ASP A 85 2.19 -8.21 4.41
N SER A 86 2.39 -9.35 5.09
CA SER A 86 2.95 -9.36 6.46
C SER A 86 4.45 -9.03 6.48
N ALA A 87 5.20 -9.47 5.47
CA ALA A 87 6.61 -9.12 5.31
C ALA A 87 6.80 -7.63 5.02
N ASP A 88 5.99 -7.06 4.13
CA ASP A 88 6.01 -5.64 3.80
C ASP A 88 5.69 -4.76 5.00
N LEU A 89 4.68 -5.14 5.80
CA LEU A 89 4.32 -4.42 7.03
C LEU A 89 5.47 -4.42 8.04
N ARG A 90 6.12 -5.58 8.27
CA ARG A 90 7.28 -5.66 9.16
C ARG A 90 8.46 -4.83 8.66
N MET A 91 8.73 -4.85 7.35
CA MET A 91 9.79 -4.04 6.75
C MET A 91 9.51 -2.55 6.91
N LEU A 92 8.30 -2.10 6.57
CA LEU A 92 7.90 -0.70 6.69
C LEU A 92 7.88 -0.24 8.15
N GLY A 93 7.30 -1.02 9.05
CA GLY A 93 7.23 -0.69 10.48
C GLY A 93 8.60 -0.73 11.17
N GLY A 94 9.52 -1.59 10.74
CA GLY A 94 10.90 -1.57 11.23
C GLY A 94 11.69 -0.37 10.70
N LYS A 95 11.61 -0.09 9.40
CA LYS A 95 12.40 0.97 8.75
C LYS A 95 11.90 2.38 9.08
N TYR A 96 10.58 2.58 9.16
CA TYR A 96 9.94 3.88 9.35
C TYR A 96 9.21 3.98 10.69
N LYS A 97 9.72 3.27 11.70
CA LYS A 97 9.11 3.12 13.03
C LYS A 97 8.60 4.45 13.60
N SER A 98 9.47 5.45 13.73
CA SER A 98 9.13 6.75 14.33
C SER A 98 8.02 7.49 13.58
N VAL A 99 8.05 7.44 12.24
CA VAL A 99 7.03 8.06 11.38
C VAL A 99 5.67 7.38 11.58
N ILE A 100 5.66 6.06 11.74
CA ILE A 100 4.43 5.30 11.95
C ILE A 100 3.90 5.46 13.38
N GLU A 101 4.76 5.40 14.39
CA GLU A 101 4.41 5.56 15.81
C GLU A 101 3.75 6.92 16.09
N SER A 102 4.33 8.01 15.59
CA SER A 102 3.80 9.37 15.77
C SER A 102 2.39 9.57 15.20
N ARG A 103 1.95 8.65 14.33
CA ARG A 103 0.67 8.69 13.62
C ARG A 103 -0.16 7.42 13.85
N ALA A 104 0.21 6.58 14.82
CA ALA A 104 -0.42 5.29 15.03
C ALA A 104 -1.94 5.40 15.30
N GLN A 105 -2.38 6.49 15.95
CA GLN A 105 -3.78 6.83 16.20
C GLN A 105 -4.62 7.00 14.93
N GLU A 106 -4.01 7.26 13.78
CA GLU A 106 -4.70 7.40 12.49
C GLU A 106 -4.94 6.04 11.79
N LEU A 107 -4.40 4.95 12.34
CA LEU A 107 -4.61 3.60 11.82
C LEU A 107 -5.99 3.08 12.22
N ASN A 108 -6.63 2.34 11.30
CA ASN A 108 -7.93 1.78 11.56
C ASN A 108 -7.79 0.49 12.38
N VAL A 109 -8.26 0.52 13.63
CA VAL A 109 -8.22 -0.60 14.58
C VAL A 109 -8.82 -1.89 14.02
N GLN A 110 -9.91 -1.80 13.23
CA GLN A 110 -10.54 -2.97 12.61
C GLN A 110 -9.58 -3.63 11.61
N TYR A 111 -8.86 -2.84 10.80
CA TYR A 111 -7.86 -3.39 9.89
C TYR A 111 -6.69 -4.00 10.64
N ILE A 112 -6.28 -3.44 11.78
CA ILE A 112 -5.23 -4.07 12.58
C ILE A 112 -5.69 -5.42 13.13
N GLY A 113 -6.90 -5.49 13.69
CA GLY A 113 -7.46 -6.73 14.20
C GLY A 113 -7.63 -7.81 13.12
N LEU A 114 -8.14 -7.43 11.95
CA LEU A 114 -8.27 -8.35 10.80
C LEU A 114 -6.90 -8.82 10.28
N ALA A 115 -5.92 -7.92 10.22
CA ALA A 115 -4.56 -8.29 9.83
C ALA A 115 -3.91 -9.24 10.86
N LEU A 116 -4.13 -9.01 12.16
CA LEU A 116 -3.62 -9.88 13.23
C LEU A 116 -4.26 -11.26 13.24
N LYS A 117 -5.57 -11.34 13.00
CA LYS A 117 -6.28 -12.62 12.86
C LYS A 117 -5.68 -13.46 11.73
N ARG A 118 -5.24 -12.81 10.65
CA ARG A 118 -4.65 -13.47 9.49
C ARG A 118 -3.15 -13.74 9.64
N TYR A 119 -2.42 -12.82 10.26
CA TYR A 119 -0.96 -12.85 10.41
C TYR A 119 -0.59 -12.59 11.87
N PRO A 120 -0.67 -13.61 12.74
CA PRO A 120 -0.35 -13.48 14.16
C PRO A 120 1.07 -12.95 14.41
N GLU A 121 2.01 -13.18 13.49
CA GLU A 121 3.38 -12.68 13.59
C GLU A 121 3.49 -11.15 13.57
N LEU A 122 2.42 -10.44 13.19
CA LEU A 122 2.34 -8.97 13.25
C LEU A 122 2.10 -8.43 14.67
N GLU A 123 1.78 -9.28 15.65
CA GLU A 123 1.53 -8.84 17.03
C GLU A 123 2.70 -8.04 17.59
N ARG A 124 3.92 -8.59 17.46
CA ARG A 124 5.14 -7.92 17.90
C ARG A 124 5.36 -6.57 17.21
N LEU A 125 4.99 -6.46 15.93
CA LEU A 125 5.10 -5.20 15.20
C LEU A 125 4.19 -4.13 15.80
N PHE A 126 2.93 -4.45 16.07
CA PHE A 126 1.98 -3.47 16.63
C PHE A 126 2.30 -3.10 18.07
N GLN A 127 2.75 -4.06 18.89
CA GLN A 127 3.30 -3.77 20.22
C GLN A 127 4.49 -2.81 20.14
N GLN A 128 5.42 -3.06 19.20
CA GLN A 128 6.57 -2.19 19.00
C GLN A 128 6.22 -0.81 18.51
N LEU A 129 5.07 -0.63 17.84
CA LEU A 129 4.53 0.65 17.40
C LEU A 129 3.69 1.34 18.48
N GLY A 130 3.64 0.81 19.70
CA GLY A 130 2.86 1.36 20.81
C GLY A 130 1.35 1.18 20.66
N ILE A 131 0.90 0.25 19.81
CA ILE A 131 -0.51 -0.03 19.59
C ILE A 131 -0.90 -1.22 20.45
N ASP A 132 -1.60 -0.94 21.55
CA ASP A 132 -2.20 -1.97 22.40
C ASP A 132 -3.61 -2.28 21.90
N LEU A 133 -3.86 -3.54 21.57
CA LEU A 133 -5.14 -3.98 21.02
C LEU A 133 -5.80 -5.01 21.92
N ASP A 134 -6.93 -4.60 22.46
CA ASP A 134 -7.89 -5.51 23.05
C ASP A 134 -8.64 -6.25 21.93
N LEU A 135 -8.11 -7.39 21.49
CA LEU A 135 -8.70 -8.22 20.44
C LEU A 135 -10.13 -8.69 20.76
N SER A 136 -10.55 -8.64 22.04
CA SER A 136 -11.92 -8.95 22.46
C SER A 136 -12.95 -7.90 22.06
N LYS A 137 -12.51 -6.69 21.67
CA LYS A 137 -13.36 -5.56 21.27
C LYS A 137 -13.47 -5.37 19.76
N LEU A 138 -12.91 -6.29 18.97
CA LEU A 138 -13.03 -6.20 17.52
C LEU A 138 -14.50 -6.43 17.11
N PRO A 139 -15.07 -5.56 16.25
CA PRO A 139 -16.42 -5.77 15.76
C PRO A 139 -16.50 -7.11 15.02
N PRO A 140 -17.65 -7.80 15.10
CA PRO A 140 -17.84 -9.06 14.39
C PRO A 140 -17.64 -8.84 12.88
N PRO A 141 -17.13 -9.86 12.16
CA PRO A 141 -16.94 -9.76 10.72
C PRO A 141 -18.24 -9.38 10.02
N THR A 142 -18.17 -8.49 9.03
CA THR A 142 -19.34 -8.03 8.28
C THR A 142 -19.61 -8.96 7.08
N ALA A 143 -20.86 -9.03 6.63
CA ALA A 143 -21.19 -9.76 5.41
C ALA A 143 -20.36 -9.23 4.22
N GLY A 144 -19.50 -10.08 3.67
CA GLY A 144 -18.48 -9.73 2.68
C GLY A 144 -17.06 -10.14 3.08
N ASP A 145 -16.82 -10.35 4.38
CA ASP A 145 -15.51 -10.80 4.87
C ASP A 145 -15.22 -12.26 4.47
N MET A 146 -16.22 -13.14 4.49
CA MET A 146 -16.07 -14.51 3.95
C MET A 146 -15.83 -14.54 2.44
N GLN A 147 -16.49 -13.69 1.66
CA GLN A 147 -16.30 -13.61 0.21
C GLN A 147 -14.94 -13.03 -0.21
N ARG A 148 -14.25 -12.33 0.70
CA ARG A 148 -12.89 -11.79 0.50
C ARG A 148 -11.80 -12.69 1.11
N GLY A 149 -12.17 -13.87 1.60
CA GLY A 149 -11.26 -14.82 2.24
C GLY A 149 -10.66 -14.29 3.54
N LEU A 150 -11.39 -13.46 4.29
CA LEU A 150 -10.97 -12.89 5.60
C LEU A 150 -11.26 -13.79 6.78
N LEU A 151 -12.04 -14.83 6.58
CA LEU A 151 -12.30 -15.90 7.52
C LEU A 151 -12.09 -17.19 6.74
N GLU A 152 -10.99 -17.87 7.02
CA GLU A 152 -10.91 -19.33 6.85
C GLU A 152 -11.16 -19.97 8.21
#